data_AF-A0A7C5U823-F1
#
_entry.id   AF-A0A7C5U823-F1
#
_cell.length_a   1.000
_cell.length_b   1.000
_cell.length_c   1.000
_cell.angle_alpha   90.00
_cell.angle_beta   90.00
_cell.angle_gamma   90.00
#
_symmetry.space_group_name_H-M   'P 1'
#
loop_
_entity.id
_entity.type
_entity.pdbx_description
1 polymer ?
#
loop_
_entity_poly.entity_id
_entity_poly.type
_entity_poly.pdbx_seq_one_letter_code
_entity_poly.pdbx_strand_id
1 'polypeptide(L)' 'YLYPDSDHSVQLPSRYPLHTLPNVVISPHVGGFTIEGQRGRIDETIENLRLILSGKSPKNIVNLEYEY' A
#
# COMPACT_ATOMS: atom_id res chain seq x y z
N TYR A 1 7.75 9.53 -1.27
CA TYR A 1 6.55 9.77 -0.48
C TYR A 1 6.98 10.03 0.95
N LEU A 2 6.45 11.05 1.61
CA LEU A 2 6.73 11.31 3.02
C LEU A 2 5.72 10.52 3.86
N TYR A 3 6.16 9.38 4.40
CA TYR A 3 5.32 8.58 5.31
C TYR A 3 5.34 9.20 6.71
N PRO A 4 4.19 9.28 7.41
CA PRO A 4 4.15 9.64 8.81
C PRO A 4 5.13 8.81 9.65
N ASP A 5 5.80 9.47 10.59
CA ASP A 5 6.77 8.87 11.50
C ASP A 5 6.51 9.35 12.94
N SER A 6 7.38 8.96 13.88
CA SER A 6 7.23 9.31 15.30
C SER A 6 7.28 10.81 15.56
N ASP A 7 8.04 11.55 14.75
CA ASP A 7 8.25 12.99 14.90
C ASP A 7 7.19 13.78 14.11
N HIS A 8 6.60 13.15 13.08
CA HIS A 8 5.62 13.73 12.17
C HIS A 8 4.42 12.81 12.01
N SER A 9 3.57 12.76 13.03
CA SER A 9 2.35 11.93 13.03
C SER A 9 1.34 12.34 11.96
N VAL A 10 1.37 13.59 11.49
CA VAL A 10 0.58 14.11 10.37
C VAL A 10 1.49 14.97 9.49
N GLN A 11 1.69 14.55 8.23
CA GLN A 11 2.45 15.31 7.25
C GLN A 11 1.90 15.16 5.83
N LEU A 12 2.21 16.15 4.99
CA LEU A 12 1.87 16.07 3.57
C LEU A 12 2.68 14.96 2.89
N PRO A 13 2.08 14.22 1.94
CA PRO A 13 2.70 13.03 1.34
C PRO A 13 3.91 13.31 0.43
N SER A 14 4.22 14.60 0.19
CA SER A 14 5.26 15.05 -0.73
C SER A 14 6.04 16.21 -0.13
N ARG A 15 7.36 16.18 -0.32
CA ARG A 15 8.25 17.33 -0.03
C ARG A 15 8.03 18.51 -0.99
N TYR A 16 7.34 18.27 -2.11
CA TYR A 16 7.00 19.29 -3.09
C TYR A 16 5.58 19.80 -2.85
N PRO A 17 5.28 21.07 -3.17
CA PRO A 17 3.98 21.68 -2.92
C PRO A 17 2.92 21.26 -3.96
N LEU A 18 2.81 19.97 -4.27
CA LEU A 18 1.84 19.47 -5.27
C LEU A 18 0.39 19.80 -4.89
N HIS A 19 0.10 19.88 -3.60
CA HIS A 19 -1.20 20.27 -3.05
C HIS A 19 -1.58 21.73 -3.32
N THR A 20 -0.66 22.58 -3.81
CA THR A 20 -0.94 23.99 -4.14
C THR A 20 -1.25 24.20 -5.62
N LEU A 21 -1.15 23.17 -6.46
CA LEU A 21 -1.42 23.28 -7.89
C LEU A 21 -2.94 23.33 -8.13
N PRO A 22 -3.45 24.32 -8.89
CA PRO A 22 -4.88 24.59 -8.99
C PRO A 22 -5.67 23.50 -9.73
N ASN A 23 -4.98 22.62 -10.45
CA ASN A 23 -5.54 21.54 -11.26
C ASN A 23 -5.20 20.14 -10.69
N VAL A 24 -4.74 20.06 -9.44
CA VAL A 24 -4.36 18.80 -8.80
C VAL A 24 -5.23 18.55 -7.58
N VAL A 25 -5.87 17.38 -7.56
CA VAL A 25 -6.54 16.85 -6.36
C VAL A 25 -5.66 15.78 -5.76
N ILE A 26 -5.30 15.94 -4.49
CA ILE A 26 -4.50 14.98 -3.73
C ILE A 26 -5.29 14.48 -2.53
N SER A 27 -5.18 13.18 -2.25
CA SER A 27 -5.70 12.56 -1.05
C SER A 27 -4.56 11.96 -0.21
N PRO A 28 -4.76 11.76 1.10
CA PRO A 28 -3.87 10.90 1.89
C PRO A 28 -3.75 9.51 1.27
N HIS A 29 -2.70 8.76 1.61
CA HIS A 29 -2.49 7.39 1.07
C HIS A 29 -3.42 6.38 1.76
N VAL A 30 -4.71 6.54 1.50
CA VAL A 30 -5.81 5.75 2.08
C VAL A 30 -6.76 5.23 1.01
N GLY A 31 -6.44 5.40 -0.27
CA GLY A 31 -7.31 4.96 -1.39
C GLY A 31 -7.62 3.47 -1.38
N GLY A 32 -6.68 2.63 -0.90
CA GLY A 32 -6.91 1.19 -0.71
C GLY A 32 -7.39 0.79 0.69
N PHE A 33 -7.53 1.74 1.62
CA PHE A 33 -7.93 1.48 3.00
C PHE A 33 -9.46 1.51 3.17
N THR A 34 -10.14 0.72 2.34
CA THR A 34 -11.60 0.53 2.39
C THR A 34 -11.94 -0.74 3.15
N ILE A 35 -13.19 -0.93 3.55
CA ILE A 35 -13.61 -2.16 4.25
C ILE A 35 -13.33 -3.40 3.37
N GLU A 36 -13.62 -3.29 2.08
CA GLU A 36 -13.42 -4.32 1.08
C GLU A 36 -11.93 -4.59 0.86
N GLY A 37 -11.12 -3.53 0.74
CA GLY A 37 -9.67 -3.64 0.58
C GLY A 37 -9.01 -4.30 1.79
N GLN A 38 -9.44 -3.94 3.00
CA GLN A 38 -8.94 -4.53 4.22
C GLN A 38 -9.31 -6.02 4.33
N ARG A 39 -10.57 -6.39 4.05
CA ARG A 39 -11.01 -7.80 4.04
C ARG A 39 -10.24 -8.62 3.01
N GLY A 40 -10.17 -8.13 1.76
CA GLY A 40 -9.46 -8.82 0.68
C GLY A 40 -7.98 -9.04 1.00
N ARG A 41 -7.30 -8.02 1.56
CA ARG A 41 -5.89 -8.14 1.98
C ARG A 41 -5.68 -9.17 3.08
N ILE A 42 -6.57 -9.23 4.07
CA ILE A 42 -6.51 -10.23 5.13
C ILE A 42 -6.69 -11.63 4.54
N ASP A 43 -7.74 -11.82 3.73
CA ASP A 43 -8.06 -13.12 3.13
C ASP A 43 -6.90 -13.64 2.26
N GLU A 44 -6.34 -12.77 1.41
CA GLU A 44 -5.20 -13.10 0.55
C GLU A 44 -3.93 -13.41 1.36
N THR A 45 -3.66 -12.66 2.42
CA THR A 45 -2.53 -12.91 3.32
C THR A 45 -2.66 -14.29 3.95
N ILE A 46 -3.84 -14.61 4.50
CA ILE A 46 -4.09 -15.90 5.14
C ILE A 46 -3.97 -17.06 4.13
N GLU A 47 -4.49 -16.89 2.92
CA GLU A 47 -4.39 -17.91 1.87
C GLU A 47 -2.94 -18.16 1.45
N ASN A 48 -2.14 -17.11 1.25
CA ASN A 48 -0.72 -17.24 0.91
C ASN A 48 0.07 -17.93 2.04
N LEU A 49 -0.22 -17.62 3.30
CA LEU A 49 0.37 -18.31 4.44
C LEU A 49 0.03 -19.81 4.44
N ARG A 50 -1.22 -20.19 4.17
CA ARG A 50 -1.62 -21.61 4.07
C ARG A 50 -0.85 -22.33 2.97
N LEU A 51 -0.71 -21.72 1.80
CA LEU A 51 0.03 -22.30 0.68
C LEU A 51 1.49 -22.53 1.05
N ILE A 52 2.17 -21.50 1.56
CA ILE A 52 3.57 -21.58 1.98
C ILE A 52 3.79 -22.66 3.03
N LEU A 53 2.96 -22.69 4.08
CA LEU A 53 3.06 -23.69 5.15
C LEU A 53 2.77 -25.12 4.67
N SER A 54 2.04 -25.27 3.56
CA SER A 54 1.80 -26.56 2.90
C SER A 54 2.88 -26.96 1.89
N GLY A 55 3.95 -26.16 1.75
CA GLY A 55 5.02 -26.39 0.76
C GLY A 55 4.65 -25.99 -0.67
N LYS A 56 3.60 -25.19 -0.86
CA LYS A 56 3.14 -24.69 -2.17
C LYS A 56 3.56 -23.23 -2.37
N SER A 57 3.62 -22.80 -3.62
CA SER A 57 3.89 -21.40 -3.96
C SER A 57 2.70 -20.49 -3.63
N PRO A 58 2.92 -19.26 -3.12
CA PRO A 58 1.88 -18.26 -2.95
C PRO A 58 1.37 -17.74 -4.31
N LYS A 59 0.19 -17.12 -4.33
CA LYS A 59 -0.47 -16.62 -5.54
C LYS A 59 0.09 -15.29 -6.04
N ASN A 60 0.59 -14.45 -5.14
CA ASN A 60 0.92 -13.04 -5.41
C ASN A 60 2.43 -12.80 -5.50
N ILE A 61 3.13 -13.60 -6.28
CA ILE A 61 4.58 -13.47 -6.47
C ILE A 61 4.87 -12.28 -7.39
N VAL A 62 5.67 -11.33 -6.90
CA VAL A 62 6.17 -10.21 -7.70
C VAL A 62 7.37 -10.66 -8.50
N ASN A 63 7.36 -10.44 -9.82
CA ASN A 63 8.54 -10.64 -10.66
C ASN A 63 9.48 -9.44 -10.51
N LEU A 64 10.67 -9.68 -9.96
CA LEU A 64 11.67 -8.64 -9.71
C LEU A 64 12.50 -8.28 -10.95
N GLU A 65 12.48 -9.09 -12.02
CA GLU A 65 13.25 -8.83 -13.26
C GLU A 65 12.77 -7.58 -14.00
N TYR A 66 11.53 -7.16 -13.79
CA TYR A 66 10.96 -5.98 -14.44
C TYR A 66 11.12 -4.68 -13.63
N GLU A 67 11.62 -4.76 -12.39
CA GLU A 67 11.69 -3.66 -11.42
C GLU A 67 10.37 -2.83 -11.33
N TYR A 68 10.35 -1.77 -10.52
CA TYR A 68 9.18 -0.90 -10.31
C TYR A 68 9.23 0.36 -11.17
#